data_AF-A0A0K8V8S3-F1
#
_entry.id   AF-A0A0K8V8S3-F1
#
_cell.length_a   1.000
_cell.length_b   1.000
_cell.length_c   1.000
_cell.angle_alpha   90.00
_cell.angle_beta   90.00
_cell.angle_gamma   90.00
#
_symmetry.space_group_name_H-M   'P 1'
#
loop_
_entity.id
_entity.type
_entity.pdbx_description
1 polymer ?
#
loop_
_entity_poly.entity_id
_entity_poly.type
_entity_poly.pdbx_seq_one_letter_code
_entity_poly.pdbx_strand_id
1 'polypeptide(L)'
;MVVHWDGKVLPDLIGKIIVERIAVLVSYSGESKFLGAPKLISATGENIATAVFDTLSKWNILDRVEGISFDTTSTNTGPMNGACAQLQRMLGRNLLTLPCRHHILEIYLRSVFDLHFKVTQAPEVSIFERFAKAWPNIDTSAFKSGLDCEDIKSHISDGICNDIKQFCHSQLQKNFCSC
;
A
#
# COMPACT_ATOMS: atom_id res chain seq x y z
N MET A 1 -2.29 9.14 18.20
CA MET A 1 -2.71 9.25 16.77
C MET A 1 -1.58 8.71 15.90
N VAL A 2 -1.89 8.08 14.76
CA VAL A 2 -0.87 7.59 13.82
C VAL A 2 -0.88 8.45 12.57
N VAL A 3 0.27 8.97 12.14
CA VAL A 3 0.40 9.61 10.82
C VAL A 3 0.81 8.56 9.80
N HIS A 4 0.18 8.62 8.63
CA HIS A 4 0.42 7.76 7.48
C HIS A 4 0.90 8.62 6.32
N TRP A 5 1.83 8.12 5.54
CA TRP A 5 2.17 8.73 4.27
C TRP A 5 2.44 7.72 3.16
N ASP A 6 2.13 8.12 1.93
CA ASP A 6 2.39 7.34 0.72
C ASP A 6 2.70 8.26 -0.47
N GLY A 7 3.64 7.84 -1.31
CA GLY A 7 4.11 8.61 -2.46
C GLY A 7 3.30 8.32 -3.71
N LYS A 8 2.90 9.37 -4.43
CA LYS A 8 2.29 9.23 -5.75
C LYS A 8 2.81 10.27 -6.73
N VAL A 9 3.06 9.79 -7.94
CA VAL A 9 3.39 10.60 -9.10
C VAL A 9 2.07 11.08 -9.72
N LEU A 10 1.81 12.39 -9.69
CA LEU A 10 0.54 13.00 -10.10
C LEU A 10 0.77 14.22 -11.01
N PRO A 11 -0.16 14.54 -11.93
CA PRO A 11 -0.11 15.82 -12.64
C PRO A 11 -0.07 17.00 -11.67
N ASP A 12 0.69 18.03 -12.01
CA ASP A 12 0.66 19.28 -11.24
C ASP A 12 -0.68 20.00 -11.43
N LEU A 13 -1.02 20.86 -10.47
CA LEU A 13 -2.30 21.61 -10.49
C LEU A 13 -2.40 22.54 -11.72
N ILE A 14 -1.26 22.93 -12.29
CA ILE A 14 -1.17 23.83 -13.43
C ILE A 14 -0.18 23.22 -14.45
N GLY A 15 -0.69 22.84 -15.62
CA GLY A 15 0.11 22.31 -16.72
C GLY A 15 0.18 20.78 -16.79
N LYS A 16 0.94 20.26 -17.76
CA LYS A 16 1.10 18.82 -18.02
C LYS A 16 2.32 18.20 -17.32
N ILE A 17 2.96 18.93 -16.41
CA ILE A 17 4.13 18.44 -15.69
C ILE A 17 3.67 17.46 -14.62
N ILE A 18 4.33 16.32 -14.54
CA ILE A 18 4.08 15.31 -13.52
C ILE A 18 5.04 15.57 -12.35
N VAL A 19 4.53 15.54 -11.13
CA VAL A 19 5.26 15.86 -9.90
C VAL A 19 5.05 14.77 -8.86
N GLU A 20 6.06 14.56 -8.02
CA GLU A 20 5.90 13.70 -6.84
C GLU A 20 5.12 14.45 -5.76
N ARG A 21 4.12 13.77 -5.19
CA ARG A 21 3.35 14.25 -4.06
C ARG A 21 3.31 13.16 -3.00
N ILE A 22 3.32 13.56 -1.74
CA ILE A 22 3.15 12.64 -0.62
C ILE A 22 1.75 12.86 -0.03
N ALA A 23 0.89 11.84 -0.07
CA ALA A 23 -0.38 11.89 0.63
C ALA A 23 -0.11 11.76 2.12
N VAL A 24 -0.59 12.71 2.93
CA VAL A 24 -0.44 12.68 4.39
C VAL A 24 -1.81 12.52 5.02
N LEU A 25 -1.95 11.49 5.86
CA LEU A 25 -3.18 11.16 6.56
C LEU A 25 -2.88 10.92 8.03
N VAL A 26 -3.89 11.09 8.88
CA VAL A 26 -3.82 10.63 10.27
C VAL A 26 -4.97 9.69 10.56
N SER A 27 -4.72 8.68 11.39
CA SER A 27 -5.76 7.81 11.91
C SER A 27 -5.79 7.84 13.44
N TYR A 28 -7.00 7.76 13.98
CA TYR A 28 -7.27 7.69 15.40
C TYR A 28 -8.66 7.07 15.65
N SER A 29 -8.74 6.15 16.60
CA SER A 29 -10.01 5.54 17.04
C SER A 29 -10.87 4.94 15.90
N GLY A 30 -10.24 4.33 14.90
CA GLY A 30 -10.93 3.71 13.76
C GLY A 30 -11.29 4.68 12.63
N GLU A 31 -11.06 5.98 12.81
CA GLU A 31 -11.29 6.99 11.79
C GLU A 31 -9.97 7.44 11.14
N SER A 32 -10.07 7.88 9.89
CA SER A 32 -8.93 8.41 9.12
C SER A 32 -9.28 9.77 8.53
N LYS A 33 -8.34 10.70 8.59
CA LYS A 33 -8.44 12.04 8.02
C LYS A 33 -7.29 12.31 7.06
N PHE A 34 -7.63 12.64 5.82
CA PHE A 34 -6.67 13.19 4.86
C PHE A 34 -6.32 14.63 5.22
N LEU A 35 -5.03 14.94 5.31
CA LEU A 35 -4.52 16.25 5.70
C LEU A 35 -3.99 17.05 4.53
N GLY A 36 -3.47 16.39 3.50
CA GLY A 36 -2.98 17.05 2.30
C GLY A 36 -2.11 16.16 1.40
N ALA A 37 -1.79 16.68 0.22
CA ALA A 37 -0.85 16.08 -0.74
C ALA A 37 0.24 17.08 -1.15
N PRO A 38 1.13 17.49 -0.22
CA PRO A 38 2.24 18.40 -0.56
C PRO A 38 3.10 17.84 -1.69
N LYS A 39 3.50 18.75 -2.58
CA LYS A 39 4.46 18.49 -3.66
C LYS A 39 5.85 18.34 -3.07
N LEU A 40 6.58 17.32 -3.49
CA LEU A 40 7.97 17.10 -3.11
C LEU A 40 8.90 17.76 -4.13
N ILE A 41 10.02 18.27 -3.63
CA ILE A 41 11.15 18.71 -4.47
C ILE A 41 11.89 17.45 -4.99
N SER A 42 12.00 16.42 -4.15
CA SER A 42 12.43 15.06 -4.50
C SER A 42 11.95 14.06 -3.45
N ALA A 43 11.77 12.78 -3.81
CA ALA A 43 11.48 11.68 -2.89
C ALA A 43 12.71 11.22 -2.08
N THR A 44 13.48 12.13 -1.49
CA THR A 44 14.46 11.77 -0.44
C THR A 44 13.75 11.65 0.92
N GLY A 45 14.31 10.86 1.83
CA GLY A 45 13.72 10.70 3.17
C GLY A 45 13.61 12.02 3.93
N GLU A 46 14.58 12.92 3.79
CA GLU A 46 14.55 14.27 4.38
C GLU A 46 13.40 15.13 3.83
N ASN A 47 13.20 15.16 2.52
CA ASN A 47 12.14 15.95 1.90
C ASN A 47 10.75 15.38 2.22
N ILE A 48 10.62 14.04 2.30
CA ILE A 48 9.39 13.40 2.75
C ILE A 48 9.11 13.76 4.21
N ALA A 49 10.09 13.61 5.11
CA ALA A 49 9.94 13.96 6.52
C ALA A 49 9.54 15.43 6.72
N THR A 50 10.17 16.34 5.97
CA THR A 50 9.86 17.77 6.00
C THR A 50 8.43 18.05 5.54
N ALA A 51 8.01 17.45 4.42
CA ALA A 51 6.65 17.63 3.92
C ALA A 51 5.58 17.10 4.90
N VAL A 52 5.85 15.96 5.56
CA VAL A 52 4.97 15.40 6.60
C VAL A 52 4.95 16.32 7.83
N PHE A 53 6.11 16.75 8.32
CA PHE A 53 6.22 17.66 9.46
C PHE A 53 5.48 18.98 9.22
N ASP A 54 5.71 19.63 8.07
CA ASP A 54 5.04 20.88 7.71
C ASP A 54 3.53 20.70 7.61
N THR A 55 3.07 19.55 7.10
CA THR A 55 1.65 19.24 7.04
C THR A 55 1.06 19.10 8.44
N LEU A 56 1.70 18.34 9.32
CA LEU A 56 1.26 18.19 10.72
C LEU A 56 1.29 19.52 11.49
N SER A 57 2.28 20.37 11.22
CA SER A 57 2.42 21.71 11.79
C SER A 57 1.28 22.63 11.37
N LYS A 58 0.93 22.66 10.06
CA LYS A 58 -0.20 23.43 9.53
C LYS A 58 -1.53 23.06 10.17
N TRP A 59 -1.70 21.79 10.53
CA TRP A 59 -2.88 21.29 11.24
C TRP A 59 -2.80 21.43 12.76
N ASN A 60 -1.66 21.89 13.30
CA ASN A 60 -1.39 22.06 14.73
C ASN A 60 -1.61 20.77 15.55
N ILE A 61 -1.02 19.66 15.09
CA ILE A 61 -1.19 18.32 15.69
C ILE A 61 0.13 17.55 15.90
N LEU A 62 1.28 18.22 15.83
CA LEU A 62 2.60 17.60 15.99
C LEU A 62 2.76 16.86 17.33
N ASP A 63 2.22 17.44 18.39
CA ASP A 63 2.22 16.93 19.78
C ASP A 63 1.30 15.72 19.96
N ARG A 64 0.35 15.48 19.05
CA ARG A 64 -0.63 14.38 19.16
C ARG A 64 -0.22 13.10 18.43
N VAL A 65 0.80 13.18 17.58
CA VAL A 65 1.31 12.03 16.81
C VAL A 65 2.10 11.12 17.75
N GLU A 66 1.65 9.88 17.90
CA GLU A 66 2.31 8.87 18.73
C GLU A 66 2.87 7.71 17.90
N GLY A 67 2.51 7.63 16.62
CA GLY A 67 2.99 6.59 15.72
C GLY A 67 3.08 7.05 14.28
N ILE A 68 3.87 6.32 13.50
CA ILE A 68 4.13 6.56 12.09
C ILE A 68 3.91 5.27 11.29
N SER A 69 3.24 5.38 10.15
CA SER A 69 2.95 4.29 9.24
C SER A 69 3.40 4.63 7.82
N PHE A 70 4.17 3.74 7.21
CA PHE A 70 4.91 4.02 5.98
C PHE A 70 5.16 2.72 5.19
N ASP A 71 5.39 2.83 3.88
CA ASP A 71 5.89 1.74 3.03
C ASP A 71 7.34 1.40 3.36
N THR A 72 7.75 0.13 3.27
CA THR A 72 9.07 -0.32 3.77
C THR A 72 10.21 -0.10 2.78
N THR A 73 10.12 0.91 1.92
CA THR A 73 11.21 1.30 1.04
C THR A 73 12.38 1.87 1.85
N SER A 74 13.60 1.77 1.31
CA SER A 74 14.82 2.26 1.97
C SER A 74 14.77 3.76 2.25
N THR A 75 14.11 4.54 1.38
CA THR A 75 13.87 5.97 1.55
C THR A 75 13.09 6.30 2.81
N ASN A 76 12.20 5.42 3.28
CA ASN A 76 11.47 5.62 4.53
C ASN A 76 12.19 5.00 5.73
N THR A 77 12.79 3.83 5.55
CA THR A 77 13.31 2.97 6.63
C THR A 77 14.77 3.21 7.00
N GLY A 78 15.53 3.94 6.19
CA GLY A 78 16.95 4.20 6.43
C GLY A 78 17.21 4.80 7.83
N PRO A 79 18.12 4.25 8.63
CA PRO A 79 18.32 4.68 10.02
C PRO A 79 18.90 6.11 10.13
N MET A 80 19.65 6.53 9.11
CA MET A 80 20.30 7.85 9.08
C MET A 80 19.52 8.87 8.26
N ASN A 81 19.13 8.48 7.04
CA ASN A 81 18.54 9.38 6.03
C ASN A 81 17.10 9.02 5.65
N GLY A 82 16.50 8.03 6.31
CA GLY A 82 15.14 7.62 6.06
C GLY A 82 14.12 8.60 6.63
N ALA A 83 12.97 8.75 5.98
CA ALA A 83 11.92 9.66 6.40
C ALA A 83 11.49 9.46 7.86
N CYS A 84 11.41 8.20 8.32
CA CYS A 84 11.02 7.89 9.69
C CYS A 84 12.02 8.40 10.72
N ALA A 85 13.32 8.22 10.44
CA ALA A 85 14.38 8.67 11.33
C ALA A 85 14.45 10.20 11.37
N GLN A 86 14.31 10.85 10.21
CA GLN A 86 14.33 12.31 10.12
C GLN A 86 13.11 12.95 10.80
N LEU A 87 11.90 12.43 10.57
CA LEU A 87 10.69 12.96 11.21
C LEU A 87 10.76 12.88 12.74
N GLN A 88 11.24 11.77 13.29
CA GLN A 88 11.42 11.63 14.75
C GLN A 88 12.45 12.62 15.32
N ARG A 89 13.54 12.90 14.58
CA ARG A 89 14.52 13.95 14.96
C ARG A 89 13.89 15.33 14.95
N MET A 90 13.12 15.66 13.91
CA MET A 90 12.41 16.94 13.80
C MET A 90 11.43 17.15 14.96
N LEU A 91 10.76 16.07 15.40
CA LEU A 91 9.84 16.08 16.53
C LEU A 91 10.54 16.01 17.90
N GLY A 92 11.84 15.71 17.94
CA GLY A 92 12.59 15.53 19.18
C GLY A 92 12.15 14.33 20.03
N ARG A 93 11.43 13.35 19.45
CA ARG A 93 10.92 12.17 20.17
C ARG A 93 10.82 10.94 19.29
N ASN A 94 10.90 9.78 19.92
CA ASN A 94 10.64 8.50 19.27
C ASN A 94 9.12 8.27 19.14
N LEU A 95 8.71 7.67 18.04
CA LEU A 95 7.33 7.33 17.72
C LEU A 95 7.20 5.82 17.49
N LEU A 96 6.01 5.29 17.71
CA LEU A 96 5.73 3.90 17.37
C LEU A 96 5.82 3.69 15.85
N THR A 97 6.72 2.82 15.40
CA THR A 97 6.90 2.49 13.99
C THR A 97 5.96 1.37 13.56
N LEU A 98 5.11 1.66 12.58
CA LEU A 98 4.10 0.75 12.06
C LEU A 98 4.33 0.53 10.56
N PRO A 99 5.28 -0.32 10.17
CA PRO A 99 5.51 -0.63 8.75
C PRO A 99 4.22 -1.14 8.10
N CYS A 100 3.95 -0.71 6.87
CA CYS A 100 2.71 -1.01 6.19
C CYS A 100 2.51 -2.52 5.99
N ARG A 101 1.46 -3.07 6.61
CA ARG A 101 1.12 -4.50 6.50
C ARG A 101 0.85 -4.92 5.06
N HIS A 102 0.24 -4.07 4.24
CA HIS A 102 0.02 -4.39 2.82
C HIS A 102 1.33 -4.64 2.09
N HIS A 103 2.32 -3.79 2.34
CA HIS A 103 3.62 -3.94 1.70
C HIS A 103 4.40 -5.15 2.23
N ILE A 104 4.29 -5.46 3.53
CA ILE A 104 4.84 -6.71 4.08
C ILE A 104 4.21 -7.93 3.40
N LEU A 105 2.89 -7.96 3.27
CA LEU A 105 2.18 -9.06 2.61
C LEU A 105 2.54 -9.16 1.13
N GLU A 106 2.70 -8.03 0.45
CA GLU A 106 3.17 -7.97 -0.94
C GLU A 106 4.55 -8.63 -1.09
N ILE A 107 5.50 -8.40 -0.16
CA ILE A 107 6.83 -9.02 -0.18
C ILE A 107 6.72 -10.55 -0.03
N TYR A 108 5.88 -11.05 0.87
CA TYR A 108 5.65 -12.50 1.02
C TYR A 108 5.03 -13.09 -0.25
N LEU A 109 3.98 -12.46 -0.78
CA LEU A 109 3.31 -12.90 -2.00
C LEU A 109 4.27 -12.88 -3.19
N ARG A 110 5.10 -11.84 -3.32
CA ARG A 110 6.15 -11.74 -4.33
C ARG A 110 7.14 -12.89 -4.23
N SER A 111 7.57 -13.24 -3.02
CA SER A 111 8.51 -14.34 -2.81
C SER A 111 7.94 -15.70 -3.25
N VAL A 112 6.66 -15.94 -2.93
CA VAL A 112 5.92 -17.12 -3.40
C VAL A 112 5.77 -17.10 -4.93
N PHE A 113 5.46 -15.93 -5.49
CA PHE A 113 5.32 -15.74 -6.92
C PHE A 113 6.63 -16.03 -7.66
N ASP A 114 7.75 -15.47 -7.20
CA ASP A 114 9.08 -15.66 -7.79
C ASP A 114 9.51 -17.14 -7.73
N LEU A 115 9.16 -17.86 -6.66
CA LEU A 115 9.40 -19.30 -6.52
C LEU A 115 8.66 -20.13 -7.57
N HIS A 116 7.38 -19.83 -7.81
CA HIS A 116 6.51 -20.65 -8.65
C HIS A 116 6.51 -20.26 -10.13
N PHE A 117 6.66 -18.96 -10.44
CA PHE A 117 6.51 -18.44 -11.80
C PHE A 117 7.85 -18.13 -12.48
N LYS A 118 8.97 -18.19 -11.73
CA LYS A 118 10.33 -17.78 -12.13
C LYS A 118 10.39 -16.30 -12.56
N VAL A 119 11.42 -15.59 -12.12
CA VAL A 119 11.56 -14.14 -12.35
C VAL A 119 11.38 -13.79 -13.84
N THR A 120 10.29 -13.12 -14.19
CA THR A 120 10.10 -12.54 -15.51
C THR A 120 10.73 -11.16 -15.55
N GLN A 121 11.71 -10.94 -16.43
CA GLN A 121 12.30 -9.61 -16.69
C GLN A 121 11.33 -8.66 -17.42
N ALA A 122 10.16 -9.17 -17.84
CA ALA A 122 9.16 -8.39 -18.55
C ALA A 122 8.18 -7.71 -17.57
N PRO A 123 7.71 -6.48 -17.86
CA PRO A 123 6.71 -5.78 -17.06
C PRO A 123 5.35 -6.50 -17.03
N GLU A 124 5.11 -7.41 -17.96
CA GLU A 124 3.93 -8.26 -18.02
C GLU A 124 4.33 -9.73 -17.87
N VAL A 125 3.68 -10.44 -16.95
CA VAL A 125 3.86 -11.88 -16.82
C VAL A 125 3.03 -12.55 -17.91
N SER A 126 3.69 -13.11 -18.92
CA SER A 126 3.07 -13.72 -20.11
C SER A 126 1.95 -14.74 -19.82
N ILE A 127 1.92 -15.34 -18.63
CA ILE A 127 0.82 -16.23 -18.22
C ILE A 127 -0.48 -15.46 -17.99
N PHE A 128 -0.42 -14.24 -17.42
CA PHE A 128 -1.60 -13.42 -17.19
C PHE A 128 -2.15 -12.84 -18.48
N GLU A 129 -1.30 -12.43 -19.43
CA GLU A 129 -1.77 -12.02 -20.76
C GLU A 129 -2.48 -13.15 -21.50
N ARG A 130 -1.89 -14.35 -21.50
CA ARG A 130 -2.50 -15.53 -22.12
C ARG A 130 -3.83 -15.86 -21.46
N PHE A 131 -3.88 -15.78 -20.13
CA PHE A 131 -5.10 -16.00 -19.37
C PHE A 131 -6.18 -14.96 -19.69
N ALA A 132 -5.83 -13.67 -19.71
CA ALA A 132 -6.76 -12.59 -20.06
C ALA A 132 -7.30 -12.74 -21.49
N LYS A 133 -6.46 -13.11 -22.46
CA LYS A 133 -6.88 -13.40 -23.84
C LYS A 133 -7.79 -14.64 -23.93
N ALA A 134 -7.53 -15.66 -23.10
CA ALA A 134 -8.35 -16.86 -23.04
C ALA A 134 -9.67 -16.65 -22.28
N TRP A 135 -9.74 -15.67 -21.37
CA TRP A 135 -10.86 -15.46 -20.44
C TRP A 135 -12.26 -15.49 -21.08
N PRO A 136 -12.52 -14.84 -22.24
CA PRO A 136 -13.85 -14.88 -22.86
C PRO A 136 -14.30 -16.28 -23.30
N ASN A 137 -13.36 -17.22 -23.47
CA ASN A 137 -13.60 -18.58 -23.92
C ASN A 137 -13.56 -19.62 -22.77
N ILE A 138 -13.32 -19.18 -21.53
CA ILE A 138 -13.33 -20.06 -20.37
C ILE A 138 -14.76 -20.15 -19.86
N ASP A 139 -15.29 -21.38 -19.77
CA ASP A 139 -16.59 -21.62 -19.14
C ASP A 139 -16.51 -21.30 -17.64
N THR A 140 -17.13 -20.18 -17.26
CA THR A 140 -17.17 -19.70 -15.88
C THR A 140 -18.29 -20.32 -15.05
N SER A 141 -19.22 -21.05 -15.68
CA SER A 141 -20.39 -21.65 -15.02
C SER A 141 -20.01 -22.80 -14.08
N ALA A 142 -18.85 -23.41 -14.29
CA ALA A 142 -18.34 -24.55 -13.52
C ALA A 142 -17.20 -24.19 -12.55
N PHE A 143 -16.91 -22.90 -12.34
CA PHE A 143 -15.83 -22.50 -11.44
C PHE A 143 -16.09 -22.95 -10.01
N LYS A 144 -15.09 -23.63 -9.44
CA LYS A 144 -15.03 -23.94 -8.01
C LYS A 144 -13.97 -23.05 -7.37
N SER A 145 -14.23 -22.64 -6.13
CA SER A 145 -13.22 -21.89 -5.39
C SER A 145 -12.00 -22.79 -5.17
N GLY A 146 -10.80 -22.25 -5.33
CA GLY A 146 -9.58 -22.96 -4.89
C GLY A 146 -9.63 -23.30 -3.39
N LEU A 147 -10.37 -22.50 -2.62
CA LEU A 147 -10.66 -22.74 -1.21
C LEU A 147 -11.59 -23.94 -0.98
N ASP A 148 -12.13 -24.56 -2.03
CA ASP A 148 -12.88 -25.81 -1.93
C ASP A 148 -12.00 -27.06 -1.98
N CYS A 149 -10.76 -26.94 -2.43
CA CYS A 149 -9.77 -28.01 -2.42
C CYS A 149 -9.48 -28.45 -0.98
N GLU A 150 -9.56 -29.76 -0.71
CA GLU A 150 -9.31 -30.33 0.63
C GLU A 150 -7.89 -30.02 1.13
N ASP A 151 -6.90 -30.10 0.23
CA ASP A 151 -5.51 -29.76 0.55
C ASP A 151 -5.37 -28.29 0.96
N ILE A 152 -6.15 -27.38 0.38
CA ILE A 152 -6.08 -25.95 0.73
C ILE A 152 -6.87 -25.69 2.03
N LYS A 153 -8.05 -26.32 2.16
CA LYS A 153 -8.88 -26.25 3.37
C LYS A 153 -8.12 -26.72 4.61
N SER A 154 -7.31 -27.77 4.50
CA SER A 154 -6.54 -28.29 5.64
C SER A 154 -5.49 -27.31 6.19
N HIS A 155 -5.12 -26.29 5.42
CA HIS A 155 -4.13 -25.28 5.81
C HIS A 155 -4.74 -23.93 6.22
N ILE A 156 -6.07 -23.79 6.15
CA ILE A 156 -6.79 -22.55 6.48
C ILE A 156 -7.81 -22.84 7.56
N SER A 157 -7.80 -22.06 8.64
CA SER A 157 -8.72 -22.23 9.76
C SER A 157 -10.19 -22.18 9.32
N ASP A 158 -11.01 -23.05 9.90
CA ASP A 158 -12.46 -23.08 9.66
C ASP A 158 -13.09 -21.70 9.96
N GLY A 159 -13.96 -21.24 9.05
CA GLY A 159 -14.59 -19.90 9.09
C GLY A 159 -13.91 -18.87 8.18
N ILE A 160 -12.57 -18.80 8.17
CA ILE A 160 -11.82 -17.84 7.35
C ILE A 160 -12.04 -18.10 5.85
N CYS A 161 -12.12 -19.37 5.44
CA CYS A 161 -12.42 -19.73 4.05
C CYS A 161 -13.74 -19.12 3.55
N ASN A 162 -14.78 -19.09 4.38
CA ASN A 162 -16.08 -18.53 3.99
C ASN A 162 -16.00 -17.00 3.89
N ASP A 163 -15.32 -16.35 4.83
CA ASP A 163 -15.10 -14.90 4.80
C ASP A 163 -14.31 -14.48 3.56
N ILE A 164 -13.24 -15.21 3.20
CA ILE A 164 -12.45 -14.94 2.00
C ILE A 164 -13.32 -15.14 0.74
N LYS A 165 -14.09 -16.24 0.66
CA LYS A 165 -15.00 -16.48 -0.48
C LYS A 165 -16.00 -15.34 -0.62
N GLN A 166 -16.65 -14.94 0.47
CA GLN A 166 -17.62 -13.87 0.48
C GLN A 166 -17.00 -12.54 0.06
N PHE A 167 -15.80 -12.23 0.56
CA PHE A 167 -15.03 -11.06 0.17
C PHE A 167 -14.73 -11.08 -1.34
N CYS A 168 -14.15 -12.16 -1.87
CA CYS A 168 -13.82 -12.29 -3.29
C CYS A 168 -15.06 -12.14 -4.18
N HIS A 169 -16.17 -12.81 -3.87
CA HIS A 169 -17.43 -12.65 -4.61
C HIS A 169 -17.92 -11.20 -4.58
N SER A 170 -17.85 -10.53 -3.42
CA SER A 170 -18.25 -9.12 -3.31
C SER A 170 -17.38 -8.19 -4.15
N GLN A 171 -16.08 -8.46 -4.29
CA GLN A 171 -15.19 -7.65 -5.14
C GLN A 171 -15.45 -7.91 -6.63
N LEU A 172 -15.75 -9.14 -7.04
CA LEU A 172 -16.06 -9.47 -8.43
C LEU A 172 -17.37 -8.84 -8.92
N GLN A 173 -18.32 -8.60 -8.01
CA GLN A 173 -19.59 -7.95 -8.32
C GLN A 173 -19.51 -6.42 -8.31
N LYS A 174 -18.40 -5.84 -7.83
CA LYS A 174 -18.18 -4.39 -7.94
C LYS A 174 -17.89 -4.06 -9.40
N ASN A 175 -18.79 -3.30 -10.02
CA ASN A 175 -18.45 -2.59 -11.24
C ASN A 175 -17.31 -1.62 -10.91
N PHE A 176 -16.12 -1.86 -11.46
CA PHE A 176 -15.06 -0.86 -11.44
C PHE A 176 -15.56 0.33 -12.27
N CYS A 177 -15.99 1.41 -11.61
CA CYS A 177 -16.10 2.69 -12.29
C CYS A 177 -14.70 3.04 -12.79
N SER A 178 -14.51 3.04 -14.10
CA SER A 178 -13.33 3.59 -14.74
C SER A 178 -13.21 5.07 -14.34
N CYS A 179 -12.17 5.38 -13.57
CA CYS A 179 -11.70 6.75 -13.38
C CYS A 179 -11.10 7.29 -14.68
#